data_AF-A0A7G1GBA3-F1
#
_entry.id   AF-A0A7G1GBA3-F1
#
_cell.length_a   1.000
_cell.length_b   1.000
_cell.length_c   1.000
_cell.angle_alpha   90.00
_cell.angle_beta   90.00
_cell.angle_gamma   90.00
#
_symmetry.space_group_name_H-M   'P 1'
#
loop_
_entity.id
_entity.type
_entity.pdbx_description
1 polymer ?
#
loop_
_entity_poly.entity_id
_entity_poly.type
_entity_poly.pdbx_seq_one_letter_code
_entity_poly.pdbx_strand_id
1 'polypeptide(L)'
;MKLRFLTTQKIKQKLNLTQKQIRLINLLQKDFMELEKTVDDFINENAFINFKSYDEVYIPQSKIEYIYENIKEPEDVLSEIKLIFLSIVEKKYEDSAEALTSYIDSNGVLKVDKNDFIKEFNLSKKEYENLLNTLKRLGPTGFCEETLEKALILREKNNENGTPLGSYSSSARYLTKKVDIYFFIVNNELKYEIEEPNLPSLNKDYLESLKKTNDSKVIKYINNEIERYNELNSLLKKRRELCNSIANLLIKTNYNFIKKKEKIIPLGIRDTAKKFEMSASTISRFVNTKGVQLPDGLNVPLNIFFNTKDTQKNEKEKVVNFIKEHMKTSDQKLSEMIKKELNIKISRRTVNKYKNEIKKEK
;
A
#
# COMPACT_ATOMS: atom_id res chain seq x y z
N MET A 1 2.03 12.84 18.55
CA MET A 1 0.70 13.47 18.66
C MET A 1 0.58 14.82 17.91
N LYS A 2 1.51 15.78 18.09
CA LYS A 2 1.47 17.12 17.44
C LYS A 2 1.48 17.11 15.90
N LEU A 3 2.21 16.20 15.25
CA LEU A 3 2.32 16.15 13.78
C LEU A 3 1.00 15.73 13.09
N ARG A 4 0.31 14.71 13.64
CA ARG A 4 -1.00 14.25 13.15
C ARG A 4 -2.07 15.35 13.32
N PHE A 5 -2.05 16.08 14.44
CA PHE A 5 -2.96 17.21 14.69
C PHE A 5 -2.81 18.35 13.67
N LEU A 6 -1.56 18.70 13.31
CA LEU A 6 -1.25 19.71 12.30
C LEU A 6 -1.71 19.29 10.89
N THR A 7 -1.65 18.00 10.54
CA THR A 7 -2.18 17.51 9.27
C THR A 7 -3.70 17.57 9.19
N THR A 8 -4.41 17.29 10.28
CA THR A 8 -5.89 17.38 10.33
C THR A 8 -6.35 18.84 10.24
N GLN A 9 -5.64 19.76 10.89
CA GLN A 9 -5.93 21.20 10.87
C GLN A 9 -5.65 21.83 9.49
N LYS A 10 -4.58 21.41 8.79
CA LYS A 10 -4.31 21.81 7.39
C LYS A 10 -5.33 21.28 6.38
N ILE A 11 -5.94 20.12 6.64
CA ILE A 11 -7.03 19.58 5.80
C ILE A 11 -8.30 20.42 5.99
N LYS A 12 -8.59 20.84 7.23
CA LYS A 12 -9.74 21.69 7.60
C LYS A 12 -9.71 23.07 6.92
N GLN A 13 -8.52 23.63 6.68
CA GLN A 13 -8.35 24.93 6.00
C GLN A 13 -8.41 24.87 4.47
N LYS A 14 -8.26 23.70 3.85
CA LYS A 14 -8.19 23.59 2.37
C LYS A 14 -9.46 23.05 1.70
N LEU A 15 -10.32 22.37 2.45
CA LEU A 15 -11.59 21.82 1.96
C LEU A 15 -12.60 21.95 3.10
N ASN A 16 -13.77 22.55 2.87
CA ASN A 16 -14.89 22.64 3.81
C ASN A 16 -15.46 21.23 4.10
N LEU A 17 -14.70 20.38 4.78
CA LEU A 17 -15.03 19.00 5.07
C LEU A 17 -15.75 18.90 6.42
N THR A 18 -16.84 18.14 6.44
CA THR A 18 -17.59 17.80 7.65
C THR A 18 -16.73 16.94 8.60
N GLN A 19 -17.04 16.94 9.90
CA GLN A 19 -16.34 16.10 10.88
C GLN A 19 -16.40 14.61 10.50
N LYS A 20 -17.53 14.16 9.94
CA LYS A 20 -17.73 12.80 9.41
C LYS A 20 -16.75 12.47 8.26
N GLN A 21 -16.51 13.41 7.35
CA GLN A 21 -15.52 13.25 6.28
C GLN A 21 -14.08 13.17 6.82
N ILE A 22 -13.75 13.92 7.87
CA ILE A 22 -12.44 13.85 8.52
C ILE A 22 -12.23 12.49 9.20
N ARG A 23 -13.23 12.00 9.94
CA ARG A 23 -13.20 10.68 10.58
C ARG A 23 -13.00 9.56 9.55
N LEU A 24 -13.73 9.61 8.43
CA LEU A 24 -13.55 8.68 7.32
C LEU A 24 -12.11 8.72 6.78
N ILE A 25 -11.60 9.91 6.48
CA ILE A 25 -10.24 10.09 5.96
C ILE A 25 -9.19 9.51 6.91
N ASN A 26 -9.38 9.65 8.23
CA ASN A 26 -8.48 9.09 9.22
C ASN A 26 -8.59 7.56 9.30
N LEU A 27 -9.81 7.01 9.28
CA LEU A 27 -10.03 5.55 9.32
C LEU A 27 -9.44 4.86 8.08
N LEU A 28 -9.57 5.48 6.91
CA LEU A 28 -8.98 5.00 5.66
C LEU A 28 -7.44 4.98 5.69
N GLN A 29 -6.81 5.82 6.52
CA GLN A 29 -5.36 5.92 6.64
C GLN A 29 -4.75 4.98 7.67
N LYS A 30 -5.56 4.44 8.58
CA LYS A 30 -5.07 3.47 9.57
C LYS A 30 -4.64 2.19 8.87
N ASP A 31 -3.47 1.68 9.24
CA ASP A 31 -3.10 0.30 8.96
C ASP A 31 -4.04 -0.66 9.69
N PHE A 32 -3.94 -1.95 9.39
CA PHE A 32 -4.87 -2.94 9.95
C PHE A 32 -4.80 -3.00 11.48
N MET A 33 -3.60 -2.99 12.07
CA MET A 33 -3.40 -3.08 13.53
C MET A 33 -3.95 -1.86 14.26
N GLU A 34 -3.70 -0.64 13.74
CA GLU A 34 -4.28 0.58 14.29
C GLU A 34 -5.81 0.60 14.17
N LEU A 35 -6.35 0.00 13.11
CA LEU A 35 -7.80 -0.09 12.89
C LEU A 35 -8.43 -1.09 13.84
N GLU A 36 -7.86 -2.29 13.97
CA GLU A 36 -8.28 -3.35 14.89
C GLU A 36 -8.33 -2.82 16.32
N LYS A 37 -7.24 -2.20 16.79
CA LYS A 37 -7.22 -1.53 18.10
C LYS A 37 -8.32 -0.48 18.27
N THR A 38 -8.61 0.31 17.23
CA THR A 38 -9.67 1.34 17.31
C THR A 38 -11.05 0.71 17.47
N VAL A 39 -11.28 -0.43 16.82
CA VAL A 39 -12.53 -1.19 16.93
C VAL A 39 -12.61 -1.86 18.30
N ASP A 40 -11.52 -2.44 18.80
CA ASP A 40 -11.45 -3.06 20.13
C ASP A 40 -11.69 -2.04 21.24
N ASP A 41 -11.04 -0.87 21.17
CA ASP A 41 -11.24 0.23 22.12
C ASP A 41 -12.73 0.66 22.09
N PHE A 42 -13.33 0.78 20.91
CA PHE A 42 -14.75 1.09 20.77
C PHE A 42 -15.65 0.01 21.38
N ILE A 43 -15.29 -1.27 21.21
CA ILE A 43 -16.07 -2.39 21.76
C ILE A 43 -16.04 -2.39 23.27
N ASN A 44 -14.86 -2.18 23.86
CA ASN A 44 -14.69 -2.15 25.32
C ASN A 44 -15.39 -0.96 25.97
N GLU A 45 -15.53 0.17 25.26
CA GLU A 45 -16.26 1.34 25.73
C GLU A 45 -17.79 1.22 25.57
N ASN A 46 -18.29 0.36 24.68
CA ASN A 46 -19.69 0.32 24.31
C ASN A 46 -20.48 -0.73 25.09
N ALA A 47 -21.37 -0.27 25.97
CA ALA A 47 -22.20 -1.12 26.82
C ALA A 47 -23.29 -1.93 26.09
N PHE A 48 -23.49 -1.73 24.78
CA PHE A 48 -24.59 -2.31 24.01
C PHE A 48 -24.14 -3.31 22.95
N ILE A 49 -22.85 -3.66 22.91
CA ILE A 49 -22.34 -4.66 21.98
C ILE A 49 -22.58 -6.05 22.53
N ASN A 50 -23.09 -6.93 21.67
CA ASN A 50 -23.12 -8.35 21.97
C ASN A 50 -21.71 -8.91 21.92
N PHE A 51 -21.13 -9.22 23.08
CA PHE A 51 -20.05 -10.21 23.18
C PHE A 51 -20.67 -11.59 22.94
N LYS A 52 -21.08 -11.88 21.70
CA LYS A 52 -21.22 -13.28 21.30
C LYS A 52 -19.81 -13.84 21.23
N SER A 53 -19.52 -14.79 22.12
CA SER A 53 -18.35 -15.64 22.06
C SER A 53 -18.18 -16.15 20.63
N TYR A 54 -17.08 -15.76 19.97
CA TYR A 54 -16.61 -16.27 18.68
C TYR A 54 -17.71 -16.94 17.83
N ASP A 55 -18.50 -16.15 17.11
CA ASP A 55 -19.11 -16.70 15.89
C ASP A 55 -17.92 -17.12 15.01
N GLU A 56 -17.82 -18.42 14.72
CA GLU A 56 -16.77 -19.00 13.89
C GLU A 56 -16.55 -18.10 12.68
N VAL A 57 -15.33 -17.56 12.53
CA VAL A 57 -14.97 -16.78 11.34
C VAL A 57 -15.24 -17.70 10.15
N TYR A 58 -16.30 -17.39 9.38
CA TYR A 58 -16.62 -18.17 8.19
C TYR A 58 -15.51 -17.96 7.17
N ILE A 59 -14.53 -18.87 7.18
CA ILE A 59 -13.54 -18.97 6.12
C ILE A 59 -14.19 -19.83 5.04
N PRO A 60 -14.40 -19.33 3.81
CA PRO A 60 -14.94 -20.14 2.74
C PRO A 60 -14.14 -21.44 2.57
N GLN A 61 -14.80 -22.58 2.41
CA GLN A 61 -14.16 -23.89 2.25
C GLN A 61 -13.04 -23.86 1.18
N SER A 62 -13.27 -23.16 0.07
CA SER A 62 -12.27 -22.98 -0.98
C SER A 62 -10.99 -22.26 -0.54
N LYS A 63 -11.08 -21.37 0.47
CA LYS A 63 -9.91 -20.70 1.05
C LYS A 63 -9.20 -21.62 2.04
N ILE A 64 -9.94 -22.45 2.78
CA ILE A 64 -9.36 -23.47 3.66
C ILE A 64 -8.55 -24.47 2.82
N GLU A 65 -9.14 -25.02 1.76
CA GLU A 65 -8.47 -25.91 0.81
C GLU A 65 -7.23 -25.24 0.18
N TYR A 66 -7.38 -24.00 -0.28
CA TYR A 66 -6.26 -23.23 -0.80
C TYR A 66 -5.11 -23.05 0.20
N ILE A 67 -5.42 -22.70 1.46
CA ILE A 67 -4.43 -22.56 2.52
C ILE A 67 -3.72 -23.89 2.71
N TYR A 68 -4.46 -24.99 2.92
CA TYR A 68 -3.85 -26.31 3.13
C TYR A 68 -2.95 -26.77 1.98
N GLU A 69 -3.35 -26.52 0.74
CA GLU A 69 -2.57 -26.87 -0.46
C GLU A 69 -1.34 -25.98 -0.68
N ASN A 70 -1.30 -24.79 -0.08
CA ASN A 70 -0.27 -23.78 -0.32
C ASN A 70 0.47 -23.33 0.95
N ILE A 71 0.40 -24.09 2.06
CA ILE A 71 1.29 -23.89 3.20
C ILE A 71 2.73 -24.12 2.71
N LYS A 72 3.45 -23.01 2.47
CA LYS A 72 4.89 -23.02 2.25
C LYS A 72 5.60 -22.78 3.58
N GLU A 73 6.81 -23.34 3.72
CA GLU A 73 7.70 -22.85 4.76
C GLU A 73 7.98 -21.35 4.52
N PRO A 74 8.04 -20.55 5.59
CA PRO A 74 8.28 -19.12 5.45
C PRO A 74 9.64 -18.89 4.81
N GLU A 75 9.65 -18.32 3.60
CA GLU A 75 10.87 -17.83 2.96
C GLU A 75 11.47 -16.69 3.81
N ASP A 76 12.79 -16.54 3.76
CA ASP A 76 13.46 -15.43 4.39
C ASP A 76 12.97 -14.09 3.81
N VAL A 77 12.74 -13.09 4.67
CA VAL A 77 12.11 -11.82 4.30
C VAL A 77 12.93 -11.04 3.27
N LEU A 78 14.26 -11.19 3.30
CA LEU A 78 15.11 -10.57 2.29
C LEU A 78 14.91 -11.22 0.91
N SER A 79 14.66 -12.53 0.87
CA SER A 79 14.35 -13.26 -0.36
C SER A 79 13.02 -12.80 -0.97
N GLU A 80 12.00 -12.61 -0.14
CA GLU A 80 10.73 -12.04 -0.54
C GLU A 80 10.87 -10.61 -1.11
N ILE A 81 11.60 -9.75 -0.41
CA ILE A 81 11.89 -8.39 -0.86
C ILE A 81 12.65 -8.41 -2.19
N LYS A 82 13.64 -9.30 -2.34
CA LYS A 82 14.42 -9.46 -3.57
C LYS A 82 13.53 -9.80 -4.76
N LEU A 83 12.61 -10.75 -4.62
CA LEU A 83 11.67 -11.13 -5.68
C LEU A 83 10.83 -9.93 -6.15
N ILE A 84 10.27 -9.18 -5.19
CA ILE A 84 9.49 -7.98 -5.50
C ILE A 84 10.39 -6.92 -6.17
N PHE A 85 11.60 -6.73 -5.67
CA PHE A 85 12.53 -5.73 -6.19
C PHE A 85 12.88 -5.98 -7.65
N LEU A 86 13.26 -7.21 -7.99
CA LEU A 86 13.61 -7.60 -9.36
C LEU A 86 12.43 -7.47 -10.33
N SER A 87 11.19 -7.67 -9.87
CA SER A 87 9.98 -7.49 -10.70
C SER A 87 9.68 -6.02 -11.06
N ILE A 88 10.17 -5.07 -10.25
CA ILE A 88 9.93 -3.63 -10.42
C ILE A 88 11.04 -2.98 -11.26
N VAL A 89 12.27 -3.46 -11.08
CA VAL A 89 13.46 -2.85 -11.69
C VAL A 89 13.49 -3.08 -13.20
N GLU A 90 14.06 -2.12 -13.94
CA GLU A 90 14.27 -2.27 -15.38
C GLU A 90 15.32 -3.35 -15.66
N LYS A 91 15.13 -4.10 -16.75
CA LYS A 91 15.97 -5.26 -17.10
C LYS A 91 17.47 -4.93 -17.17
N LYS A 92 17.82 -3.70 -17.58
CA LYS A 92 19.22 -3.25 -17.65
C LYS A 92 19.90 -3.07 -16.28
N TYR A 93 19.15 -3.01 -15.19
CA TYR A 93 19.67 -2.89 -13.84
C TYR A 93 19.44 -4.17 -13.02
N GLU A 94 19.05 -5.28 -13.65
CA GLU A 94 18.74 -6.53 -12.96
C GLU A 94 19.95 -7.04 -12.16
N ASP A 95 21.14 -7.07 -12.78
CA ASP A 95 22.39 -7.50 -12.13
C ASP A 95 22.78 -6.60 -10.93
N SER A 96 22.66 -5.28 -11.10
CA SER A 96 22.94 -4.33 -10.00
C SER A 96 21.88 -4.41 -8.92
N ALA A 97 20.60 -4.62 -9.25
CA ALA A 97 19.56 -4.81 -8.26
C ALA A 97 19.76 -6.09 -7.45
N GLU A 98 20.12 -7.20 -8.11
CA GLU A 98 20.46 -8.44 -7.45
C GLU A 98 21.67 -8.28 -6.51
N ALA A 99 22.76 -7.69 -7.00
CA ALA A 99 23.94 -7.43 -6.18
C ALA A 99 23.62 -6.55 -4.97
N LEU A 100 22.84 -5.48 -5.16
CA LEU A 100 22.46 -4.56 -4.09
C LEU A 100 21.70 -5.27 -2.96
N THR A 101 20.84 -6.25 -3.29
CA THR A 101 20.14 -7.05 -2.27
C THR A 101 21.06 -7.95 -1.46
N SER A 102 22.14 -8.46 -2.08
CA SER A 102 23.12 -9.32 -1.42
C SER A 102 24.01 -8.57 -0.42
N TYR A 103 24.11 -7.24 -0.51
CA TYR A 103 24.85 -6.40 0.44
C TYR A 103 24.04 -6.02 1.69
N ILE A 104 22.80 -6.50 1.83
CA ILE A 104 21.95 -6.21 2.98
C ILE A 104 22.22 -7.23 4.08
N ASP A 105 22.54 -6.75 5.28
CA ASP A 105 22.74 -7.63 6.42
C ASP A 105 21.42 -8.14 7.03
N SER A 106 21.50 -9.08 7.97
CA SER A 106 20.34 -9.63 8.67
C SER A 106 19.55 -8.62 9.50
N ASN A 107 20.09 -7.42 9.74
CA ASN A 107 19.39 -6.32 10.40
C ASN A 107 18.66 -5.40 9.40
N GLY A 108 18.91 -5.56 8.10
CA GLY A 108 18.35 -4.71 7.05
C GLY A 108 19.17 -3.46 6.75
N VAL A 109 20.45 -3.43 7.11
CA VAL A 109 21.38 -2.31 6.84
C VAL A 109 22.20 -2.63 5.60
N LEU A 110 22.40 -1.64 4.73
CA LEU A 110 23.16 -1.81 3.50
C LEU A 110 24.66 -1.68 3.77
N LYS A 111 25.43 -2.75 3.50
CA LYS A 111 26.87 -2.87 3.77
C LYS A 111 27.72 -2.72 2.52
N VAL A 112 27.42 -1.73 1.69
CA VAL A 112 28.25 -1.40 0.53
C VAL A 112 28.53 0.10 0.47
N ASP A 113 29.76 0.46 0.09
CA ASP A 113 30.07 1.85 -0.19
C ASP A 113 29.42 2.28 -1.50
N LYS A 114 28.77 3.44 -1.44
CA LYS A 114 28.03 4.00 -2.57
C LYS A 114 28.92 4.24 -3.80
N ASN A 115 30.11 4.77 -3.61
CA ASN A 115 30.98 5.14 -4.74
C ASN A 115 31.57 3.89 -5.39
N ASP A 116 31.90 2.89 -4.59
CA ASP A 116 32.43 1.62 -5.08
C ASP A 116 31.36 0.87 -5.88
N PHE A 117 30.13 0.78 -5.35
CA PHE A 117 29.01 0.16 -6.05
C PHE A 117 28.68 0.87 -7.38
N ILE A 118 28.68 2.21 -7.38
CA ILE A 118 28.45 3.02 -8.59
C ILE A 118 29.50 2.73 -9.67
N LYS A 119 30.77 2.59 -9.29
CA LYS A 119 31.86 2.28 -10.22
C LYS A 119 31.75 0.85 -10.75
N GLU A 120 31.50 -0.11 -9.86
CA GLU A 120 31.41 -1.53 -10.20
C GLU A 120 30.35 -1.81 -11.28
N PHE A 121 29.15 -1.22 -11.11
CA PHE A 121 28.02 -1.43 -12.03
C PHE A 121 27.91 -0.34 -13.12
N ASN A 122 28.89 0.55 -13.23
CA ASN A 122 28.90 1.67 -14.18
C ASN A 122 27.59 2.48 -14.16
N LEU A 123 27.08 2.77 -12.96
CA LEU A 123 25.85 3.52 -12.76
C LEU A 123 26.14 5.01 -12.67
N SER A 124 25.18 5.85 -13.05
CA SER A 124 25.17 7.23 -12.59
C SER A 124 24.74 7.30 -11.13
N LYS A 125 25.15 8.37 -10.42
CA LYS A 125 24.68 8.65 -9.05
C LYS A 125 23.16 8.60 -8.93
N LYS A 126 22.44 9.01 -9.98
CA LYS A 126 20.99 9.05 -10.00
C LYS A 126 20.36 7.67 -10.16
N GLU A 127 20.95 6.79 -10.96
CA GLU A 127 20.47 5.43 -11.15
C GLU A 127 20.63 4.62 -9.86
N TYR A 128 21.76 4.76 -9.17
CA TYR A 128 21.95 4.18 -7.84
C TYR A 128 20.91 4.66 -6.83
N GLU A 129 20.66 5.97 -6.75
CA GLU A 129 19.65 6.53 -5.84
C GLU A 129 18.25 6.00 -6.17
N ASN A 130 17.93 5.79 -7.44
CA ASN A 130 16.64 5.23 -7.85
C ASN A 130 16.49 3.76 -7.42
N LEU A 131 17.53 2.94 -7.58
CA LEU A 131 17.55 1.55 -7.10
C LEU A 131 17.39 1.51 -5.57
N LEU A 132 18.19 2.30 -4.86
CA LEU A 132 18.17 2.37 -3.40
C LEU A 132 16.80 2.82 -2.87
N ASN A 133 16.24 3.90 -3.42
CA ASN A 133 14.93 4.40 -3.00
C ASN A 133 13.81 3.40 -3.31
N THR A 134 13.91 2.64 -4.40
CA THR A 134 12.96 1.57 -4.71
C THR A 134 13.03 0.48 -3.65
N LEU A 135 14.24 0.04 -3.29
CA LEU A 135 14.46 -1.00 -2.30
C LEU A 135 14.02 -0.58 -0.89
N LYS A 136 14.33 0.66 -0.48
CA LYS A 136 13.86 1.27 0.79
C LYS A 136 12.34 1.25 0.94
N ARG A 137 11.59 1.37 -0.17
CA ARG A 137 10.11 1.34 -0.15
C ARG A 137 9.51 -0.05 0.03
N LEU A 138 10.28 -1.10 -0.26
CA LEU A 138 9.84 -2.48 -0.13
C LEU A 138 9.96 -2.99 1.31
N GLY A 139 10.97 -2.51 2.03
CA GLY A 139 11.19 -2.87 3.41
C GLY A 139 10.53 -1.94 4.44
N PRO A 140 10.68 -2.28 5.73
CA PRO A 140 10.19 -1.46 6.84
C PRO A 140 10.97 -0.15 7.00
N THR A 141 10.47 0.75 7.86
CA THR A 141 11.17 2.00 8.18
C THR A 141 12.61 1.73 8.60
N GLY A 142 13.55 2.49 8.03
CA GLY A 142 14.99 2.34 8.30
C GLY A 142 15.68 1.21 7.53
N PHE A 143 14.97 0.48 6.67
CA PHE A 143 15.56 -0.52 5.78
C PHE A 143 16.49 0.10 4.74
N CYS A 144 17.57 -0.59 4.39
CA CYS A 144 18.60 -0.17 3.43
C CYS A 144 19.23 1.19 3.73
N GLU A 145 19.30 1.58 5.01
CA GLU A 145 20.14 2.71 5.42
C GLU A 145 21.61 2.31 5.47
N GLU A 146 22.50 3.28 5.29
CA GLU A 146 23.97 3.08 5.27
C GLU A 146 24.52 2.65 6.64
N THR A 147 23.86 3.05 7.72
CA THR A 147 24.26 2.72 9.09
C THR A 147 23.06 2.34 9.94
N LEU A 148 23.31 1.49 10.93
CA LEU A 148 22.28 1.09 11.90
C LEU A 148 21.76 2.30 12.69
N GLU A 149 22.63 3.26 13.02
CA GLU A 149 22.24 4.49 13.71
C GLU A 149 21.18 5.28 12.92
N LYS A 150 21.41 5.50 11.61
CA LYS A 150 20.44 6.18 10.73
C LYS A 150 19.12 5.42 10.69
N ALA A 151 19.17 4.10 10.57
CA ALA A 151 17.98 3.25 10.58
C ALA A 151 17.17 3.42 11.87
N LEU A 152 17.82 3.36 13.04
CA LEU A 152 17.16 3.47 14.35
C LEU A 152 16.55 4.84 14.58
N ILE A 153 17.23 5.93 14.20
CA ILE A 153 16.69 7.30 14.30
C ILE A 153 15.40 7.46 13.46
N LEU A 154 15.35 6.86 12.27
CA LEU A 154 14.14 6.90 11.44
C LEU A 154 12.99 6.10 12.05
N ARG A 155 13.30 4.95 12.65
CA ARG A 155 12.31 4.09 13.31
C ARG A 155 11.73 4.75 14.55
N GLU A 156 12.57 5.34 15.40
CA GLU A 156 12.14 6.08 16.59
C GLU A 156 11.21 7.24 16.22
N LYS A 157 11.53 8.01 15.17
CA LYS A 157 10.65 9.08 14.65
C LYS A 157 9.26 8.59 14.25
N ASN A 158 9.14 7.31 13.87
CA ASN A 158 7.88 6.66 13.52
C ASN A 158 7.25 5.87 14.68
N ASN A 159 7.84 5.92 15.89
CA ASN A 159 7.49 5.11 17.06
C ASN A 159 7.63 3.59 16.81
N GLU A 160 8.60 3.20 16.01
CA GLU A 160 8.97 1.81 15.76
C GLU A 160 10.20 1.42 16.58
N ASN A 161 10.22 0.21 17.13
CA ASN A 161 11.33 -0.33 17.92
C ASN A 161 12.08 -1.44 17.15
N GLY A 162 13.29 -1.77 17.61
CA GLY A 162 14.11 -2.85 17.04
C GLY A 162 14.80 -2.49 15.72
N THR A 163 15.59 -3.42 15.17
CA THR A 163 16.23 -3.25 13.87
C THR A 163 15.22 -3.40 12.73
N PRO A 164 15.49 -2.87 11.52
CA PRO A 164 14.58 -2.97 10.38
C PRO A 164 14.08 -4.39 10.13
N LEU A 165 14.99 -5.38 10.01
CA LEU A 165 14.62 -6.79 9.78
C LEU A 165 14.57 -7.65 11.05
N GLY A 166 15.03 -7.17 12.21
CA GLY A 166 15.05 -7.98 13.44
C GLY A 166 13.66 -8.46 13.87
N SER A 167 12.64 -7.61 13.70
CA SER A 167 11.23 -7.95 13.96
C SER A 167 10.64 -8.96 12.96
N TYR A 168 11.33 -9.19 11.85
CA TYR A 168 10.90 -9.98 10.70
C TYR A 168 11.67 -11.30 10.55
N SER A 169 12.85 -11.42 11.19
CA SER A 169 13.72 -12.62 11.17
C SER A 169 13.11 -13.85 11.86
N SER A 170 12.19 -13.67 12.80
CA SER A 170 11.38 -14.77 13.32
C SER A 170 10.28 -15.09 12.32
N SER A 171 10.40 -16.23 11.64
CA SER A 171 9.37 -16.87 10.78
C SER A 171 7.93 -16.75 11.34
N ALA A 172 7.78 -16.74 12.67
CA ALA A 172 6.50 -16.55 13.35
C ALA A 172 5.84 -15.18 13.14
N ARG A 173 6.58 -14.11 12.81
CA ARG A 173 6.02 -12.75 12.68
C ARG A 173 5.66 -12.35 11.24
N TYR A 174 6.23 -12.99 10.23
CA TYR A 174 5.84 -12.69 8.85
C TYR A 174 4.40 -13.15 8.55
N LEU A 175 3.98 -14.23 9.20
CA LEU A 175 2.57 -14.67 9.29
C LEU A 175 1.66 -13.70 10.06
N THR A 176 2.21 -12.75 10.84
CA THR A 176 1.43 -11.87 11.73
C THR A 176 1.17 -10.47 11.19
N LYS A 177 1.81 -10.05 10.09
CA LYS A 177 1.47 -8.77 9.47
C LYS A 177 0.21 -8.95 8.64
N LYS A 178 -0.95 -8.92 9.29
CA LYS A 178 -2.25 -8.93 8.63
C LYS A 178 -2.26 -7.85 7.55
N VAL A 179 -2.40 -8.29 6.30
CA VAL A 179 -2.60 -7.40 5.15
C VAL A 179 -4.09 -7.14 4.96
N ASP A 180 -4.42 -6.16 4.12
CA ASP A 180 -5.80 -5.74 3.92
C ASP A 180 -6.52 -6.54 2.82
N ILE A 181 -5.76 -7.11 1.88
CA ILE A 181 -6.29 -7.84 0.71
C ILE A 181 -5.51 -9.14 0.55
N TYR A 182 -6.20 -10.27 0.52
CA TYR A 182 -5.60 -11.59 0.29
C TYR A 182 -6.04 -12.08 -1.08
N PHE A 183 -5.09 -12.33 -1.98
CA PHE A 183 -5.35 -12.98 -3.26
C PHE A 183 -5.16 -14.49 -3.13
N PHE A 184 -6.01 -15.27 -3.78
CA PHE A 184 -5.93 -16.73 -3.81
C PHE A 184 -6.51 -17.27 -5.13
N ILE A 185 -6.16 -18.50 -5.50
CA ILE A 185 -6.60 -19.11 -6.76
C ILE A 185 -7.60 -20.23 -6.46
N VAL A 186 -8.79 -20.17 -7.04
CA VAL A 186 -9.79 -21.24 -6.96
C VAL A 186 -10.20 -21.61 -8.38
N ASN A 187 -10.13 -22.89 -8.74
CA ASN A 187 -10.46 -23.37 -10.10
C ASN A 187 -9.72 -22.58 -11.20
N ASN A 188 -8.45 -22.26 -10.98
CA ASN A 188 -7.59 -21.46 -11.87
C ASN A 188 -8.03 -19.97 -12.04
N GLU A 189 -9.04 -19.52 -11.30
CA GLU A 189 -9.49 -18.13 -11.24
C GLU A 189 -8.87 -17.40 -10.04
N LEU A 190 -8.40 -16.17 -10.27
CA LEU A 190 -7.87 -15.31 -9.23
C LEU A 190 -9.03 -14.66 -8.46
N LYS A 191 -9.15 -15.00 -7.18
CA LYS A 191 -10.13 -14.44 -6.25
C LYS A 191 -9.40 -13.65 -5.16
N TYR A 192 -10.18 -12.90 -4.38
CA TYR A 192 -9.64 -12.13 -3.28
C TYR A 192 -10.61 -12.03 -2.10
N GLU A 193 -10.05 -11.77 -0.93
CA GLU A 193 -10.79 -11.47 0.29
C GLU A 193 -10.23 -10.22 0.94
N ILE A 194 -11.10 -9.44 1.58
CA ILE A 194 -10.73 -8.22 2.31
C ILE A 194 -10.78 -8.55 3.79
N GLU A 195 -9.68 -8.31 4.48
CA GLU A 195 -9.62 -8.44 5.93
C GLU A 195 -10.09 -7.15 6.58
N GLU A 196 -11.06 -7.29 7.49
CA GLU A 196 -11.59 -6.18 8.27
C GLU A 196 -11.73 -6.60 9.73
N PRO A 197 -11.52 -5.67 10.68
CA PRO A 197 -11.81 -5.94 12.06
C PRO A 197 -13.29 -6.25 12.24
N ASN A 198 -13.58 -7.26 13.06
CA ASN A 198 -14.94 -7.64 13.37
C ASN A 198 -15.60 -6.59 14.27
N LEU A 199 -16.68 -5.98 13.81
CA LEU A 199 -17.53 -5.11 14.62
C LEU A 199 -18.80 -5.88 14.98
N PRO A 200 -18.96 -6.37 16.23
CA PRO A 200 -20.11 -7.18 16.59
C PRO A 200 -21.41 -6.38 16.57
N SER A 201 -22.52 -7.06 16.29
CA SER A 201 -23.83 -6.42 16.23
C SER A 201 -24.27 -5.85 17.59
N LEU A 202 -24.98 -4.74 17.58
CA LEU A 202 -25.66 -4.22 18.77
C LEU A 202 -26.67 -5.25 19.33
N ASN A 203 -26.74 -5.34 20.65
CA ASN A 203 -27.73 -6.15 21.36
C ASN A 203 -29.12 -5.49 21.24
N LYS A 204 -29.95 -6.05 20.36
CA LYS A 204 -31.30 -5.52 20.10
C LYS A 204 -32.19 -5.59 21.33
N ASP A 205 -32.09 -6.64 22.14
CA ASP A 205 -32.94 -6.85 23.31
C ASP A 205 -32.67 -5.80 24.41
N TYR A 206 -31.40 -5.46 24.63
CA TYR A 206 -30.99 -4.37 25.54
C TYR A 206 -31.44 -3.00 25.03
N LEU A 207 -31.33 -2.76 23.72
CA LEU A 207 -31.78 -1.49 23.14
C LEU A 207 -33.30 -1.34 23.21
N GLU A 208 -34.05 -2.43 23.05
CA GLU A 208 -35.52 -2.44 23.17
C GLU A 208 -35.99 -2.32 24.62
N SER A 209 -35.30 -2.94 25.58
CA SER A 209 -35.63 -2.81 27.01
C SER A 209 -35.40 -1.38 27.51
N LEU A 210 -34.30 -0.75 27.12
CA LEU A 210 -33.92 0.57 27.62
C LEU A 210 -34.73 1.71 26.97
N LYS A 211 -35.24 1.51 25.75
CA LYS A 211 -36.20 2.42 25.10
C LYS A 211 -37.55 2.54 25.83
N LYS A 212 -37.86 1.61 26.75
CA LYS A 212 -39.05 1.66 27.61
C LYS A 212 -38.87 2.55 28.84
N THR A 213 -37.66 3.10 29.06
CA THR A 213 -37.37 4.00 30.17
C THR A 213 -37.87 5.42 29.84
N ASN A 214 -38.45 6.11 30.82
CA ASN A 214 -38.94 7.50 30.63
C ASN A 214 -37.86 8.58 30.88
N ASP A 215 -36.62 8.21 31.21
CA ASP A 215 -35.54 9.15 31.47
C ASP A 215 -34.92 9.66 30.16
N SER A 216 -35.16 10.93 29.86
CA SER A 216 -34.64 11.66 28.70
C SER A 216 -33.11 11.63 28.61
N LYS A 217 -32.38 11.65 29.73
CA LYS A 217 -30.91 11.60 29.73
C LYS A 217 -30.41 10.23 29.27
N VAL A 218 -31.06 9.16 29.74
CA VAL A 218 -30.72 7.77 29.36
C VAL A 218 -31.04 7.54 27.88
N ILE A 219 -32.21 7.96 27.41
CA ILE A 219 -32.59 7.88 25.98
C ILE A 219 -31.57 8.62 25.11
N LYS A 220 -31.17 9.83 25.50
CA LYS A 220 -30.17 10.62 24.76
C LYS A 220 -28.81 9.92 24.70
N TYR A 221 -28.36 9.33 25.81
CA TYR A 221 -27.12 8.57 25.84
C TYR A 221 -27.16 7.35 24.90
N ILE A 222 -28.24 6.57 24.95
CA ILE A 222 -28.43 5.39 24.08
C ILE A 222 -28.42 5.78 22.61
N ASN A 223 -29.16 6.84 22.24
CA ASN A 223 -29.20 7.32 20.86
C ASN A 223 -27.81 7.77 20.37
N ASN A 224 -27.03 8.43 21.22
CA ASN A 224 -25.65 8.81 20.88
C ASN A 224 -24.76 7.57 20.65
N GLU A 225 -24.87 6.52 21.46
CA GLU A 225 -24.08 5.30 21.27
C GLU A 225 -24.49 4.53 20.01
N ILE A 226 -25.78 4.47 19.70
CA ILE A 226 -26.29 3.91 18.43
C ILE A 226 -25.75 4.73 17.24
N GLU A 227 -25.75 6.06 17.34
CA GLU A 227 -25.23 6.93 16.29
C GLU A 227 -23.72 6.70 16.08
N ARG A 228 -22.93 6.63 17.17
CA ARG A 228 -21.49 6.31 17.12
C ARG A 228 -21.24 4.96 16.44
N TYR A 229 -22.00 3.93 16.81
CA TYR A 229 -21.91 2.60 16.20
C TYR A 229 -22.21 2.64 14.70
N ASN A 230 -23.34 3.25 14.33
CA ASN A 230 -23.76 3.35 12.93
C ASN A 230 -22.78 4.16 12.09
N GLU A 231 -22.18 5.20 12.67
CA GLU A 231 -21.10 5.95 12.03
C GLU A 231 -19.90 5.02 11.79
N LEU A 232 -19.36 4.37 12.82
CA LEU A 232 -18.20 3.47 12.69
C LEU A 232 -18.45 2.36 11.65
N ASN A 233 -19.60 1.69 11.73
CA ASN A 233 -20.00 0.65 10.78
C ASN A 233 -20.06 1.19 9.34
N SER A 234 -20.64 2.38 9.15
CA SER A 234 -20.66 3.04 7.83
C SER A 234 -19.26 3.34 7.32
N LEU A 235 -18.33 3.74 8.19
CA LEU A 235 -16.94 4.02 7.81
C LEU A 235 -16.18 2.75 7.43
N LEU A 236 -16.35 1.64 8.18
CA LEU A 236 -15.79 0.32 7.86
C LEU A 236 -16.31 -0.17 6.51
N LYS A 237 -17.64 -0.10 6.28
CA LYS A 237 -18.23 -0.49 4.99
C LYS A 237 -17.64 0.28 3.80
N LYS A 238 -17.46 1.61 3.94
CA LYS A 238 -16.83 2.44 2.89
C LYS A 238 -15.38 2.06 2.62
N ARG A 239 -14.64 1.71 3.68
CA ARG A 239 -13.28 1.19 3.55
C ARG A 239 -13.27 -0.13 2.79
N ARG A 240 -14.18 -1.06 3.12
CA ARG A 240 -14.36 -2.32 2.40
C ARG A 240 -14.63 -2.12 0.92
N GLU A 241 -15.54 -1.21 0.58
CA GLU A 241 -15.88 -0.86 -0.80
C GLU A 241 -14.66 -0.35 -1.59
N LEU A 242 -13.82 0.47 -0.94
CA LEU A 242 -12.58 0.96 -1.55
C LEU A 242 -11.55 -0.18 -1.73
N CYS A 243 -11.35 -1.04 -0.73
CA CYS A 243 -10.49 -2.21 -0.84
C CYS A 243 -10.93 -3.12 -1.99
N ASN A 244 -12.24 -3.43 -2.08
CA ASN A 244 -12.83 -4.18 -3.19
C ASN A 244 -12.54 -3.54 -4.55
N SER A 245 -12.74 -2.23 -4.65
CA SER A 245 -12.53 -1.48 -5.89
C SER A 245 -11.06 -1.51 -6.34
N ILE A 246 -10.13 -1.46 -5.38
CA ILE A 246 -8.69 -1.59 -5.63
C ILE A 246 -8.33 -3.02 -6.01
N ALA A 247 -8.81 -4.04 -5.28
CA ALA A 247 -8.55 -5.44 -5.60
C ALA A 247 -8.97 -5.78 -7.04
N ASN A 248 -10.18 -5.36 -7.43
CA ASN A 248 -10.67 -5.53 -8.80
C ASN A 248 -9.82 -4.78 -9.84
N LEU A 249 -9.34 -3.58 -9.51
CA LEU A 249 -8.43 -2.84 -10.37
C LEU A 249 -7.09 -3.57 -10.55
N LEU A 250 -6.55 -4.12 -9.46
CA LEU A 250 -5.30 -4.88 -9.47
C LEU A 250 -5.46 -6.18 -10.28
N ILE A 251 -6.53 -6.94 -10.09
CA ILE A 251 -6.81 -8.14 -10.90
C ILE A 251 -6.88 -7.77 -12.39
N LYS A 252 -7.55 -6.68 -12.74
CA LYS A 252 -7.68 -6.27 -14.15
C LYS A 252 -6.36 -5.82 -14.79
N THR A 253 -5.46 -5.22 -14.03
CA THR A 253 -4.26 -4.53 -14.58
C THR A 253 -2.95 -5.25 -14.31
N ASN A 254 -2.86 -5.96 -13.19
CA ASN A 254 -1.66 -6.59 -12.66
C ASN A 254 -1.84 -8.10 -12.43
N TYR A 255 -2.77 -8.74 -13.17
CA TYR A 255 -3.02 -10.19 -13.08
C TYR A 255 -1.73 -11.01 -13.16
N ASN A 256 -0.86 -10.71 -14.12
CA ASN A 256 0.38 -11.45 -14.34
C ASN A 256 1.39 -11.29 -13.20
N PHE A 257 1.49 -10.09 -12.60
CA PHE A 257 2.31 -9.92 -11.39
C PHE A 257 1.72 -10.74 -10.24
N ILE A 258 0.41 -10.65 -9.99
CA ILE A 258 -0.23 -11.34 -8.86
C ILE A 258 -0.08 -12.86 -8.99
N LYS A 259 -0.23 -13.41 -10.20
CA LYS A 259 -0.19 -14.86 -10.43
C LYS A 259 1.22 -15.42 -10.65
N LYS A 260 2.12 -14.66 -11.29
CA LYS A 260 3.41 -15.16 -11.79
C LYS A 260 4.61 -14.28 -11.43
N LYS A 261 4.42 -13.19 -10.67
CA LYS A 261 5.45 -12.20 -10.34
C LYS A 261 6.15 -11.59 -11.55
N GLU A 262 5.46 -11.53 -12.69
CA GLU A 262 5.90 -10.77 -13.88
C GLU A 262 5.92 -9.26 -13.59
N LYS A 263 6.37 -8.43 -14.54
CA LYS A 263 6.49 -6.98 -14.32
C LYS A 263 5.18 -6.30 -13.90
N ILE A 264 5.30 -5.39 -12.94
CA ILE A 264 4.19 -4.54 -12.47
C ILE A 264 3.82 -3.51 -13.54
N ILE A 265 2.52 -3.39 -13.77
CA ILE A 265 1.91 -2.31 -14.55
C ILE A 265 1.46 -1.21 -13.58
N PRO A 266 2.16 -0.07 -13.52
CA PRO A 266 1.87 0.94 -12.52
C PRO A 266 0.57 1.69 -12.81
N LEU A 267 -0.18 2.00 -11.75
CA LEU A 267 -1.47 2.67 -11.78
C LEU A 267 -1.34 4.16 -11.43
N GLY A 268 -1.98 5.03 -12.21
CA GLY A 268 -2.01 6.46 -11.92
C GLY A 268 -2.86 6.79 -10.69
N ILE A 269 -2.28 7.47 -9.68
CA ILE A 269 -3.04 7.92 -8.48
C ILE A 269 -4.20 8.86 -8.87
N ARG A 270 -3.97 9.79 -9.82
CA ARG A 270 -4.99 10.77 -10.24
C ARG A 270 -6.15 10.10 -10.97
N ASP A 271 -5.86 9.12 -11.82
CA ASP A 271 -6.88 8.41 -12.58
C ASP A 271 -7.68 7.48 -11.68
N THR A 272 -7.00 6.82 -10.73
CA THR A 272 -7.63 6.03 -9.67
C THR A 272 -8.55 6.90 -8.81
N ALA A 273 -8.08 8.10 -8.42
CA ALA A 273 -8.86 9.04 -7.63
C ALA A 273 -10.13 9.53 -8.36
N LYS A 274 -10.04 9.81 -9.67
CA LYS A 274 -11.21 10.12 -10.49
C LYS A 274 -12.18 8.96 -10.56
N LYS A 275 -11.68 7.74 -10.79
CA LYS A 275 -12.50 6.53 -10.89
C LYS A 275 -13.29 6.23 -9.61
N PHE A 276 -12.72 6.55 -8.45
CA PHE A 276 -13.35 6.30 -7.15
C PHE A 276 -13.99 7.55 -6.54
N GLU A 277 -14.09 8.66 -7.28
CA GLU A 277 -14.64 9.94 -6.80
C GLU A 277 -14.00 10.43 -5.49
N MET A 278 -12.70 10.19 -5.33
CA MET A 278 -11.92 10.57 -4.16
C MET A 278 -10.87 11.63 -4.49
N SER A 279 -10.36 12.31 -3.46
CA SER A 279 -9.18 13.16 -3.66
C SER A 279 -7.93 12.31 -3.95
N ALA A 280 -7.05 12.81 -4.82
CA ALA A 280 -5.76 12.15 -5.10
C ALA A 280 -4.91 11.95 -3.84
N SER A 281 -5.00 12.88 -2.88
CA SER A 281 -4.36 12.74 -1.57
C SER A 281 -4.94 11.58 -0.75
N THR A 282 -6.25 11.32 -0.82
CA THR A 282 -6.88 10.21 -0.09
C THR A 282 -6.42 8.87 -0.64
N ILE A 283 -6.45 8.70 -1.97
CA ILE A 283 -5.93 7.50 -2.62
C ILE A 283 -4.44 7.30 -2.33
N SER A 284 -3.63 8.36 -2.46
CA SER A 284 -2.19 8.25 -2.20
C SER A 284 -1.89 7.81 -0.77
N ARG A 285 -2.61 8.33 0.23
CA ARG A 285 -2.38 7.90 1.62
C ARG A 285 -2.92 6.50 1.88
N PHE A 286 -4.07 6.16 1.30
CA PHE A 286 -4.64 4.83 1.39
C PHE A 286 -3.64 3.79 0.89
N VAL A 287 -3.13 3.91 -0.34
CA VAL A 287 -2.22 2.90 -0.91
C VAL A 287 -0.87 2.79 -0.19
N ASN A 288 -0.42 3.84 0.50
CA ASN A 288 0.83 3.83 1.26
C ASN A 288 0.75 3.12 2.61
N THR A 289 -0.45 2.84 3.11
CA THR A 289 -0.66 2.27 4.46
C THR A 289 -1.19 0.84 4.41
N LYS A 290 -1.29 0.27 3.22
CA LYS A 290 -1.98 -1.00 2.96
C LYS A 290 -1.03 -2.02 2.37
N GLY A 291 -1.30 -3.28 2.65
CA GLY A 291 -0.61 -4.41 2.05
C GLY A 291 -1.58 -5.31 1.29
N VAL A 292 -1.03 -6.12 0.40
CA VAL A 292 -1.74 -7.24 -0.24
C VAL A 292 -0.90 -8.50 -0.09
N GLN A 293 -1.53 -9.66 0.08
CA GLN A 293 -0.87 -10.96 0.04
C GLN A 293 -1.17 -11.59 -1.31
N LEU A 294 -0.12 -12.05 -1.99
CA LEU A 294 -0.24 -12.79 -3.24
C LEU A 294 -0.68 -14.24 -2.96
N PRO A 295 -1.15 -14.96 -3.99
CA PRO A 295 -1.58 -16.35 -3.84
C PRO A 295 -0.52 -17.23 -3.17
N ASP A 296 0.76 -17.02 -3.46
CA ASP A 296 1.83 -17.84 -2.91
C ASP A 296 2.30 -17.43 -1.50
N GLY A 297 1.57 -16.54 -0.82
CA GLY A 297 1.84 -16.10 0.54
C GLY A 297 2.70 -14.83 0.65
N LEU A 298 3.25 -14.34 -0.47
CA LEU A 298 4.12 -13.17 -0.49
C LEU A 298 3.35 -11.90 -0.11
N ASN A 299 3.82 -11.19 0.92
CA ASN A 299 3.26 -9.92 1.36
C ASN A 299 3.90 -8.75 0.60
N VAL A 300 3.04 -7.90 0.02
CA VAL A 300 3.45 -6.85 -0.91
C VAL A 300 2.83 -5.50 -0.50
N PRO A 301 3.62 -4.42 -0.34
CA PRO A 301 3.07 -3.09 -0.09
C PRO A 301 2.20 -2.61 -1.26
N LEU A 302 0.99 -2.12 -0.99
CA LEU A 302 0.06 -1.73 -2.05
C LEU A 302 0.59 -0.56 -2.91
N ASN A 303 1.44 0.30 -2.35
CA ASN A 303 1.99 1.46 -3.04
C ASN A 303 2.94 1.13 -4.20
N ILE A 304 3.41 -0.12 -4.34
CA ILE A 304 4.27 -0.49 -5.47
C ILE A 304 3.51 -0.53 -6.79
N PHE A 305 2.20 -0.78 -6.72
CA PHE A 305 1.32 -0.83 -7.88
C PHE A 305 0.93 0.57 -8.38
N PHE A 306 1.35 1.65 -7.72
CA PHE A 306 0.90 3.01 -8.04
C PHE A 306 2.04 3.98 -8.36
N ASN A 307 1.78 4.87 -9.30
CA ASN A 307 2.62 6.03 -9.63
C ASN A 307 2.51 7.12 -8.56
N THR A 308 3.27 6.95 -7.48
CA THR A 308 3.55 7.98 -6.48
C THR A 308 4.38 9.14 -7.09
N LYS A 309 4.58 10.23 -6.33
CA LYS A 309 5.28 11.43 -6.84
C LYS A 309 6.70 11.13 -7.34
N ASP A 310 7.36 10.13 -6.76
CA ASP A 310 8.70 9.70 -7.16
C ASP A 310 8.69 8.90 -8.46
N THR A 311 7.67 8.06 -8.67
CA THR A 311 7.45 7.36 -9.94
C THR A 311 7.08 8.30 -11.08
N GLN A 312 6.33 9.38 -10.86
CA GLN A 312 6.02 10.38 -11.90
C GLN A 312 7.26 11.15 -12.39
N LYS A 313 8.24 11.38 -11.51
CA LYS A 313 9.52 11.98 -11.88
C LYS A 313 10.32 11.01 -12.77
N ASN A 314 10.31 9.73 -12.43
CA ASN A 314 10.91 8.65 -13.23
C ASN A 314 10.18 8.41 -14.56
N GLU A 315 8.85 8.47 -14.62
CA GLU A 315 8.07 8.31 -15.86
C GLU A 315 8.37 9.42 -16.87
N LYS A 316 8.46 10.68 -16.42
CA LYS A 316 8.86 11.79 -17.29
C LYS A 316 10.26 11.53 -17.86
N GLU A 317 11.18 11.04 -17.05
CA GLU A 317 12.54 10.74 -17.47
C GLU A 317 12.62 9.55 -18.44
N LYS A 318 11.88 8.47 -18.20
CA LYS A 318 11.77 7.34 -19.13
C LYS A 318 11.25 7.80 -20.48
N VAL A 319 10.20 8.62 -20.49
CA VAL A 319 9.65 9.20 -21.72
C VAL A 319 10.67 10.10 -22.42
N VAL A 320 11.37 10.97 -21.68
CA VAL A 320 12.39 11.85 -22.26
C VAL A 320 13.58 11.06 -22.82
N ASN A 321 14.05 10.02 -22.13
CA ASN A 321 15.16 9.16 -22.60
C ASN A 321 14.75 8.35 -23.82
N PHE A 322 13.56 7.76 -23.83
CA PHE A 322 13.01 7.06 -24.99
C PHE A 322 12.86 8.01 -26.20
N ILE A 323 12.46 9.26 -25.96
CA ILE A 323 12.42 10.30 -27.00
C ILE A 323 13.83 10.62 -27.52
N LYS A 324 14.84 10.71 -26.65
CA LYS A 324 16.24 10.95 -27.04
C LYS A 324 16.76 9.82 -27.93
N GLU A 325 16.47 8.57 -27.59
CA GLU A 325 16.91 7.39 -28.36
C GLU A 325 16.20 7.28 -29.73
N HIS A 326 14.97 7.80 -29.85
CA HIS A 326 14.16 7.67 -31.08
C HIS A 326 13.85 9.02 -31.73
N MET A 327 14.78 9.96 -31.62
CA MET A 327 14.57 11.37 -31.98
C MET A 327 14.15 11.60 -33.44
N LYS A 328 14.55 10.71 -34.36
CA LYS A 328 14.26 10.76 -35.79
C LYS A 328 12.84 10.31 -36.16
N THR A 329 12.12 9.64 -35.27
CA THR A 329 10.79 9.09 -35.53
C THR A 329 9.71 10.18 -35.37
N SER A 330 8.60 10.10 -36.13
CA SER A 330 7.54 11.11 -36.06
C SER A 330 6.85 11.17 -34.69
N ASP A 331 6.36 12.35 -34.29
CA ASP A 331 5.78 12.55 -32.96
C ASP A 331 4.53 11.69 -32.71
N GLN A 332 3.77 11.39 -33.77
CA GLN A 332 2.60 10.52 -33.72
C GLN A 332 3.02 9.06 -33.43
N LYS A 333 4.00 8.55 -34.18
CA LYS A 333 4.49 7.18 -34.06
C LYS A 333 5.22 6.96 -32.73
N LEU A 334 5.94 7.96 -32.26
CA LEU A 334 6.57 7.95 -30.94
C LEU A 334 5.54 7.84 -29.81
N SER A 335 4.44 8.58 -29.92
CA SER A 335 3.35 8.55 -28.94
C SER A 335 2.74 7.14 -28.84
N GLU A 336 2.63 6.43 -29.96
CA GLU A 336 2.14 5.05 -30.02
C GLU A 336 3.15 4.05 -29.48
N MET A 337 4.44 4.19 -29.83
CA MET A 337 5.52 3.36 -29.31
C MET A 337 5.66 3.50 -27.79
N ILE A 338 5.62 4.72 -27.26
CA ILE A 338 5.68 4.97 -25.81
C ILE A 338 4.49 4.35 -25.10
N LYS A 339 3.30 4.37 -25.71
CA LYS A 339 2.12 3.68 -25.18
C LYS A 339 2.29 2.16 -25.23
N LYS A 340 2.93 1.62 -26.27
CA LYS A 340 3.08 0.16 -26.46
C LYS A 340 4.19 -0.43 -25.59
N GLU A 341 5.34 0.24 -25.50
CA GLU A 341 6.57 -0.28 -24.88
C GLU A 341 6.73 0.15 -23.43
N LEU A 342 6.36 1.41 -23.11
CA LEU A 342 6.45 1.94 -21.75
C LEU A 342 5.12 1.88 -21.01
N ASN A 343 4.02 1.55 -21.71
CA ASN A 343 2.65 1.61 -21.20
C ASN A 343 2.24 3.00 -20.67
N ILE A 344 2.89 4.06 -21.18
CA ILE A 344 2.62 5.45 -20.78
C ILE A 344 1.80 6.14 -21.88
N LYS A 345 0.61 6.64 -21.54
CA LYS A 345 -0.23 7.37 -22.49
C LYS A 345 0.16 8.85 -22.51
N ILE A 346 0.88 9.26 -23.55
CA ILE A 346 1.20 10.67 -23.80
C ILE A 346 0.52 11.17 -25.07
N SER A 347 0.36 12.48 -25.21
CA SER A 347 -0.17 13.09 -26.43
C SER A 347 0.95 13.43 -27.42
N ARG A 348 0.65 13.50 -28.72
CA ARG A 348 1.58 14.03 -29.73
C ARG A 348 2.14 15.41 -29.35
N ARG A 349 1.31 16.29 -28.77
CA ARG A 349 1.73 17.63 -28.31
C ARG A 349 2.75 17.54 -27.17
N THR A 350 2.61 16.55 -26.28
CA THR A 350 3.56 16.27 -25.19
C THR A 350 4.90 15.77 -25.72
N VAL A 351 4.89 14.89 -26.72
CA VAL A 351 6.11 14.43 -27.43
C VAL A 351 6.84 15.61 -28.06
N ASN A 352 6.11 16.45 -28.80
CA ASN A 352 6.69 17.62 -29.46
C ASN A 352 7.33 18.58 -28.46
N LYS A 353 6.64 18.86 -27.34
CA LYS A 353 7.18 19.66 -26.24
C LYS A 353 8.50 19.10 -25.73
N TYR A 354 8.55 17.81 -25.38
CA TYR A 354 9.78 17.19 -24.86
C TYR A 354 10.90 17.15 -25.90
N LYS A 355 10.59 16.91 -27.19
CA LYS A 355 11.59 17.01 -28.27
C LYS A 355 12.21 18.40 -28.38
N ASN A 356 11.40 19.45 -28.25
CA ASN A 356 11.89 20.83 -28.31
C ASN A 356 12.70 21.21 -27.07
N GLU A 357 12.30 20.73 -25.88
CA GLU A 357 13.10 20.88 -24.65
C GLU A 357 14.47 20.21 -24.80
N ILE A 358 14.53 18.98 -25.32
CA ILE A 358 15.80 18.25 -25.57
C ILE A 358 16.70 19.00 -26.58
N LYS A 359 16.11 19.60 -27.62
CA LYS A 359 16.88 20.38 -28.61
C LYS A 359 17.44 21.69 -28.06
N LYS A 360 16.84 22.25 -27.01
CA LYS A 360 17.30 23.48 -26.34
C LYS A 360 18.37 23.23 -25.28
N GLU A 361 18.53 21.99 -24.83
CA GLU A 361 19.57 21.57 -23.88
C GLU A 361 20.87 21.10 -24.57
N LYS A 362 20.93 21.17 -25.91
CA LYS A 362 22.17 21.07 -26.70
C LYS A 362 22.62 22.48 -27.07
#